data_AF-A0A533VGR3-F1
#
_entry.id   AF-A0A533VGR3-F1
#
_cell.length_a   1.000
_cell.length_b   1.000
_cell.length_c   1.000
_cell.angle_alpha   90.00
_cell.angle_beta   90.00
_cell.angle_gamma   90.00
#
_symmetry.space_group_name_H-M   'P 1'
#
loop_
_entity.id
_entity.type
_entity.pdbx_description
1 polymer ?
#
loop_
_entity_poly.entity_id
_entity_poly.type
_entity_poly.pdbx_seq_one_letter_code
_entity_poly.pdbx_strand_id
1 'polypeptide(L)'
;MIVIDCAYDNKIALELESYLRDKGFSAKTEGSKVIVNDSDIEQILGYFLRETNLQEYSVRKMGSINFVLAKEVPIEDFGFQRCEMCGYVVSSEEELMVHRRAHGIQLL
;
A
#
# COMPACT_ATOMS: atom_id res chain seq x y z
N MET A 1 -10.46 -14.47 9.91
CA MET A 1 -9.01 -14.46 9.72
C MET A 1 -8.68 -13.41 8.67
N ILE A 2 -7.84 -12.44 9.05
CA ILE A 2 -7.38 -11.33 8.23
C ILE A 2 -5.87 -11.48 8.07
N VAL A 3 -5.37 -11.22 6.87
CA VAL A 3 -3.94 -11.31 6.56
C VAL A 3 -3.43 -9.93 6.18
N ILE A 4 -2.38 -9.49 6.87
CA ILE A 4 -1.70 -8.23 6.58
C ILE A 4 -0.32 -8.58 6.04
N ASP A 5 -0.09 -8.37 4.75
CA ASP A 5 1.20 -8.57 4.10
C ASP A 5 2.05 -7.30 4.24
N CYS A 6 3.20 -7.42 4.92
CA CYS A 6 4.14 -6.33 5.15
C CYS A 6 5.19 -6.21 4.04
N ALA A 7 4.93 -6.73 2.85
CA ALA A 7 5.75 -6.57 1.65
C ALA A 7 7.23 -6.93 1.88
N TYR A 8 7.49 -8.10 2.47
CA TYR A 8 8.82 -8.60 2.85
C TYR A 8 9.54 -7.86 3.99
N ASP A 9 8.94 -6.84 4.60
CA ASP A 9 9.49 -6.21 5.80
C ASP A 9 9.12 -7.03 7.05
N ASN A 10 10.06 -7.84 7.52
CA ASN A 10 9.87 -8.66 8.72
C ASN A 10 9.88 -7.83 10.01
N LYS A 11 10.57 -6.69 10.02
CA LYS A 11 10.68 -5.84 11.20
C LYS A 11 9.34 -5.18 11.48
N ILE A 12 8.71 -4.64 10.44
CA ILE A 12 7.41 -4.00 10.56
C ILE A 12 6.31 -5.01 10.91
N ALA A 13 6.41 -6.24 10.42
CA ALA A 13 5.47 -7.31 10.79
C ALA A 13 5.51 -7.60 12.30
N LEU A 14 6.70 -7.67 12.90
CA LEU A 14 6.88 -7.89 14.35
C LEU A 14 6.42 -6.67 15.19
N GLU A 15 6.70 -5.46 14.73
CA GLU A 15 6.22 -4.24 15.38
C GLU A 15 4.68 -4.16 15.35
N LEU A 16 4.09 -4.52 14.21
CA LEU A 16 2.63 -4.57 14.04
C LEU A 16 1.98 -5.65 14.92
N GLU A 17 2.55 -6.86 14.98
CA GLU A 17 2.07 -7.91 15.88
C GLU A 17 2.08 -7.45 17.34
N SER A 18 3.16 -6.82 17.77
CA SER A 18 3.29 -6.31 19.14
C SER A 18 2.24 -5.24 19.42
N TYR A 19 2.10 -4.26 18.50
CA TYR A 19 1.09 -3.21 18.61
C TYR A 19 -0.33 -3.75 18.68
N LEU A 20 -0.68 -4.71 17.82
CA LEU A 20 -2.01 -5.32 17.80
C LEU A 20 -2.29 -6.09 19.10
N ARG A 21 -1.31 -6.84 19.62
CA ARG A 21 -1.44 -7.55 20.91
C ARG A 21 -1.62 -6.59 22.08
N ASP A 22 -0.89 -5.48 22.11
CA ASP A 22 -1.03 -4.44 23.14
C ASP A 22 -2.42 -3.81 23.13
N LYS A 23 -3.09 -3.79 21.98
CA LYS A 23 -4.48 -3.31 21.82
C LYS A 23 -5.52 -4.41 22.02
N GLY A 24 -5.10 -5.64 22.38
CA GLY A 24 -5.98 -6.76 22.71
C GLY A 24 -6.38 -7.66 21.53
N PHE A 25 -5.77 -7.49 20.35
CA PHE A 25 -6.06 -8.31 19.18
C PHE A 25 -5.29 -9.64 19.21
N SER A 26 -5.91 -10.69 18.68
CA SER A 26 -5.25 -11.98 18.45
C SER A 26 -4.44 -11.94 17.16
N ALA A 27 -3.19 -11.47 17.27
CA ALA A 27 -2.26 -11.37 16.15
C ALA A 27 -1.06 -12.33 16.28
N LYS A 28 -0.60 -12.84 15.13
CA LYS A 28 0.60 -13.68 15.02
C LYS A 28 1.36 -13.38 13.72
N THR A 29 2.67 -13.21 13.83
CA THR A 29 3.54 -13.05 12.65
C THR A 29 3.94 -14.41 12.05
N GLU A 30 3.91 -14.50 10.72
CA GLU A 30 4.43 -15.60 9.93
C GLU A 30 5.28 -15.03 8.77
N GLY A 31 6.59 -14.86 9.01
CA GLY A 31 7.50 -14.16 8.10
C GLY A 31 7.19 -12.67 8.03
N SER A 32 6.93 -12.15 6.82
CA SER A 32 6.52 -10.76 6.61
C SER A 32 5.00 -10.58 6.64
N LYS A 33 4.25 -11.54 7.17
CA LYS A 33 2.78 -11.49 7.23
C LYS A 33 2.31 -11.50 8.67
N VAL A 34 1.25 -10.75 8.96
CA VAL A 34 0.57 -10.78 10.27
C VAL A 34 -0.83 -11.33 10.06
N ILE A 35 -1.14 -12.42 10.77
CA ILE A 35 -2.45 -13.06 10.77
C ILE A 35 -3.22 -12.57 11.99
N VAL A 36 -4.44 -12.06 11.77
CA VAL A 36 -5.31 -11.51 12.81
C VAL A 36 -6.66 -12.24 12.82
N ASN A 37 -7.12 -12.64 14.00
CA ASN A 37 -8.38 -13.38 14.17
C ASN A 37 -9.56 -12.50 14.64
N ASP A 38 -9.56 -11.23 14.28
CA ASP A 38 -10.57 -10.24 14.69
C ASP A 38 -11.17 -9.50 13.48
N SER A 39 -12.30 -8.82 13.67
CA SER A 39 -12.92 -7.93 12.67
C SER A 39 -12.45 -6.48 12.83
N ASP A 40 -12.66 -5.67 11.78
CA ASP A 40 -12.53 -4.19 11.81
C ASP A 40 -11.14 -3.62 12.11
N ILE A 41 -10.10 -4.22 11.51
CA ILE A 41 -8.69 -3.87 11.72
C ILE A 41 -8.24 -2.63 10.91
N GLU A 42 -9.04 -2.15 9.96
CA GLU A 42 -8.65 -1.05 9.07
C GLU A 42 -8.35 0.25 9.84
N GLN A 43 -9.17 0.58 10.83
CA GLN A 43 -8.97 1.77 11.65
C GLN A 43 -7.72 1.63 12.54
N ILE A 44 -7.46 0.45 13.11
CA ILE A 44 -6.30 0.23 13.99
C ILE A 44 -4.99 0.24 13.21
N LEU A 45 -4.99 -0.23 11.95
CA LEU A 45 -3.83 -0.08 11.05
C LEU A 45 -3.50 1.39 10.77
N GLY A 46 -4.53 2.22 10.58
CA GLY A 46 -4.35 3.66 10.44
C GLY A 46 -3.84 4.35 11.70
N TYR A 47 -4.13 3.80 12.90
CA TYR A 47 -3.54 4.29 14.15
C TYR A 47 -2.10 3.82 14.34
N PHE A 48 -1.81 2.57 14.01
CA PHE A 48 -0.45 2.03 14.03
C PHE A 48 0.51 2.96 13.29
N LEU A 49 0.24 3.28 12.01
CA LEU A 49 1.10 4.15 11.21
C LEU A 49 1.35 5.54 11.82
N ARG A 50 0.32 6.11 12.48
CA ARG A 50 0.39 7.44 13.10
C ARG A 50 1.12 7.42 14.44
N GLU A 51 0.85 6.43 15.29
CA GLU A 51 1.42 6.32 16.63
C GLU A 51 2.89 5.87 16.60
N THR A 52 3.31 5.13 15.57
CA THR A 52 4.70 4.65 15.42
C THR A 52 5.54 5.50 14.45
N ASN A 53 4.99 6.63 13.97
CA ASN A 53 5.67 7.55 13.04
C ASN A 53 6.11 6.90 11.71
N LEU A 54 5.33 5.95 11.19
CA LEU A 54 5.58 5.24 9.93
C LEU A 54 4.86 5.92 8.76
N GLN A 55 5.02 7.23 8.62
CA GLN A 55 4.29 8.03 7.62
C GLN A 55 4.66 7.68 6.17
N GLU A 56 5.80 7.05 5.95
CA GLU A 56 6.25 6.55 4.64
C GLU A 56 5.53 5.25 4.21
N TYR A 57 4.84 4.58 5.14
CA TYR A 57 4.05 3.39 4.85
C TYR A 57 2.60 3.77 4.56
N SER A 58 1.94 2.93 3.77
CA SER A 58 0.52 2.98 3.50
C SER A 58 -0.12 1.64 3.81
N VAL A 59 -1.44 1.66 4.05
CA VAL A 59 -2.25 0.45 4.17
C VAL A 59 -3.22 0.43 3.00
N ARG A 60 -3.23 -0.67 2.24
CA ARG A 60 -4.16 -0.89 1.13
C ARG A 60 -4.95 -2.16 1.39
N LYS A 61 -6.27 -2.06 1.31
CA LYS A 61 -7.15 -3.24 1.37
C LYS A 61 -7.12 -3.98 0.03
N MET A 62 -6.77 -5.26 0.07
CA MET A 62 -6.73 -6.17 -1.08
C MET A 62 -7.85 -7.20 -0.98
N GLY A 63 -8.96 -6.95 -1.66
CA GLY A 63 -10.15 -7.79 -1.59
C GLY A 63 -10.95 -7.54 -0.31
N SER A 64 -11.59 -8.58 0.24
CA SER A 64 -12.52 -8.44 1.36
C SER A 64 -11.82 -8.40 2.73
N ILE A 65 -10.73 -9.17 2.90
CA ILE A 65 -10.13 -9.46 4.21
C ILE A 65 -8.59 -9.37 4.24
N ASN A 66 -7.93 -9.02 3.14
CA ASN A 66 -6.47 -8.89 3.12
C ASN A 66 -6.07 -7.42 3.08
N PHE A 67 -4.94 -7.11 3.71
CA PHE A 67 -4.33 -5.80 3.70
C PHE A 67 -2.88 -5.93 3.27
N VAL A 68 -2.36 -4.89 2.62
CA VAL A 68 -0.94 -4.71 2.34
C VAL A 68 -0.48 -3.49 3.08
N LEU A 69 0.57 -3.64 3.89
CA LEU A 69 1.28 -2.55 4.56
C LEU A 69 2.65 -2.41 3.89
N ALA A 70 2.84 -1.32 3.15
CA ALA A 70 4.05 -1.15 2.34
C ALA A 70 4.39 0.33 2.15
N LYS A 71 5.66 0.61 1.85
CA LYS A 71 6.08 1.92 1.38
C LYS A 71 5.56 2.14 -0.03
N GLU A 72 4.90 3.27 -0.28
CA GLU A 72 4.50 3.63 -1.63
C GLU A 72 5.67 4.28 -2.36
N VAL A 73 5.99 3.75 -3.53
CA VAL A 73 7.01 4.32 -4.42
C VAL A 73 6.29 4.81 -5.67
N PRO A 74 6.45 6.09 -6.07
CA PRO A 74 5.96 6.59 -7.35
C PRO A 74 6.43 5.71 -8.49
N ILE A 75 5.55 5.43 -9.47
CA ILE A 75 5.94 4.64 -10.64
C ILE A 75 7.00 5.37 -11.47
N GLU A 76 7.02 6.69 -11.33
CA GLU A 76 7.96 7.61 -11.94
C GLU A 76 9.42 7.38 -11.46
N ASP A 77 9.62 6.88 -10.24
CA ASP A 77 10.96 6.53 -9.72
C ASP A 77 11.57 5.32 -10.44
N PHE A 78 10.74 4.53 -11.13
CA PHE A 78 11.18 3.40 -11.97
C PHE A 78 11.41 3.83 -13.44
N GLY A 79 11.36 5.13 -13.74
CA GLY A 79 11.54 5.66 -15.09
C GLY A 79 10.29 5.57 -15.98
N PHE A 80 9.14 5.20 -15.42
CA PHE A 80 7.87 5.26 -16.14
C PHE A 80 7.26 6.65 -16.04
N GLN A 81 6.25 6.89 -16.87
CA GLN A 81 5.41 8.06 -16.76
C GLN A 81 3.95 7.64 -16.64
N ARG A 82 3.17 8.47 -15.96
CA ARG A 82 1.76 8.21 -15.70
C ARG A 82 0.90 9.33 -16.26
N CYS A 83 -0.15 8.97 -16.97
CA CYS A 83 -1.15 9.92 -17.41
C CYS A 83 -1.89 10.51 -16.21
N GLU A 84 -1.83 11.84 -16.11
CA GLU A 84 -2.46 12.62 -15.05
C GLU A 84 -3.99 12.52 -15.03
N MET A 85 -4.62 12.12 -16.15
CA MET A 85 -6.08 12.03 -16.27
C MET A 85 -6.64 10.67 -15.83
N CYS A 86 -5.97 9.58 -16.18
CA CYS A 86 -6.51 8.22 -16.00
C CYS A 86 -5.55 7.24 -15.31
N GLY A 87 -4.32 7.65 -15.03
CA GLY A 87 -3.33 6.79 -14.38
C GLY A 87 -2.65 5.77 -15.30
N TYR A 88 -2.88 5.81 -16.62
CA TYR A 88 -2.22 4.90 -17.57
C TYR A 88 -0.69 5.08 -17.54
N VAL A 89 0.06 3.97 -17.50
CA VAL A 89 1.52 3.98 -17.31
C VAL A 89 2.21 3.62 -18.62
N VAL A 90 3.23 4.39 -18.99
CA VAL A 90 4.03 4.24 -20.20
C VAL A 90 5.51 4.41 -19.91
N SER A 91 6.36 3.99 -20.84
CA SER A 91 7.82 3.98 -20.65
C SER A 91 8.51 5.25 -21.17
N SER A 92 7.81 6.09 -21.92
CA SER A 92 8.39 7.30 -22.53
C SER A 92 7.38 8.44 -22.68
N GLU A 93 7.89 9.66 -22.80
CA GLU A 93 7.08 10.86 -23.06
C GLU A 93 6.38 10.82 -24.41
N GLU A 94 7.00 10.19 -25.42
CA GLU A 94 6.37 10.03 -26.74
C GLU A 94 5.09 9.18 -26.65
N GLU A 95 5.17 8.03 -25.96
CA GLU A 95 4.00 7.18 -25.69
C GLU A 95 2.95 7.94 -24.87
N LEU A 96 3.37 8.72 -23.88
CA LEU A 96 2.47 9.50 -23.04
C LEU A 96 1.72 10.56 -23.85
N MET A 97 2.41 11.26 -24.75
CA MET A 97 1.81 12.25 -25.64
C MET A 97 0.77 11.61 -26.58
N VAL A 98 1.08 10.45 -27.16
CA VAL A 98 0.11 9.72 -28.00
C VAL A 98 -1.11 9.30 -27.19
N HIS A 99 -0.90 8.80 -25.97
CA HIS A 99 -1.99 8.46 -25.06
C HIS A 99 -2.86 9.67 -24.69
N ARG A 100 -2.26 10.83 -24.36
CA ARG A 100 -2.98 12.08 -24.06
C ARG A 100 -3.87 12.52 -25.23
N ARG A 101 -3.41 12.33 -26.48
CA ARG A 101 -4.23 12.62 -27.68
C ARG A 101 -5.47 11.74 -27.77
N ALA A 102 -5.42 10.49 -27.29
CA ALA A 102 -6.60 9.61 -27.26
C ALA A 102 -7.69 10.11 -26.29
N HIS A 103 -7.34 10.93 -25.30
CA HIS A 103 -8.30 11.65 -24.46
C HIS A 103 -8.88 12.91 -25.11
N GLY A 104 -8.47 13.22 -26.36
CA GLY A 104 -8.91 14.42 -27.08
C GLY A 104 -8.05 15.66 -26.82
N ILE A 105 -6.91 15.53 -26.12
CA ILE A 105 -5.96 16.63 -25.98
C ILE A 105 -5.14 16.75 -27.27
N GLN A 106 -5.46 17.74 -28.09
CA GLN A 106 -4.53 18.23 -29.12
C GLN A 106 -3.61 19.24 -28.43
N LEU A 107 -2.37 18.82 -28.13
CA LEU A 107 -1.32 19.76 -27.75
C LEU A 107 -1.04 20.62 -29.00
N LEU A 108 -1.44 21.90 -28.93
CA LEU A 108 -1.14 22.95 -29.91
C LEU A 108 0.37 23.21 -29.98
#